data_AF-A0A0S2K569-F1
#
_entry.id   AF-A0A0S2K569-F1
#
_cell.length_a   1.000
_cell.length_b   1.000
_cell.length_c   1.000
_cell.angle_alpha   90.00
_cell.angle_beta   90.00
_cell.angle_gamma   90.00
#
_symmetry.space_group_name_H-M   'P 1'
#
loop_
_entity.id
_entity.type
_entity.pdbx_description
1 polymer ?
#
loop_
_entity_poly.entity_id
_entity_poly.type
_entity_poly.pdbx_seq_one_letter_code
_entity_poly.pdbx_strand_id
1 'polypeptide(L)'
;MAYSDKVIDHVENPRNVGALDKNDPSVATGMVGAPACGDVMKLQIKVSEEGVIEDAKFKTYGCGSAIASSSLVTEWVKGKTLDEASEIKNTDISAELELPPVKIHCSILAEDAIQAAIADYKSKQAK
;
A
#
# COMPACT_ATOMS: atom_id res chain seq x y z
N MET A 1 -10.37 19.47 14.18
CA MET A 1 -9.17 19.24 13.36
C MET A 1 -9.47 18.06 12.46
N ALA A 2 -9.28 18.18 11.14
CA ALA A 2 -9.85 17.25 10.15
C ALA A 2 -9.00 15.99 9.86
N TYR A 3 -7.87 15.83 10.56
CA TYR A 3 -6.94 14.72 10.42
C TYR A 3 -6.53 14.23 11.81
N SER A 4 -6.45 12.91 11.98
CA SER A 4 -5.95 12.28 13.21
C SER A 4 -4.44 12.49 13.34
N ASP A 5 -3.92 12.49 14.56
CA ASP A 5 -2.48 12.66 14.83
C ASP A 5 -1.64 11.60 14.09
N LYS A 6 -2.19 10.39 13.93
CA LYS A 6 -1.57 9.30 13.16
C LYS A 6 -1.43 9.65 11.67
N VAL A 7 -2.47 10.23 11.06
CA VAL A 7 -2.40 10.65 9.65
C VAL A 7 -1.34 11.73 9.49
N ILE A 8 -1.25 12.66 10.44
CA ILE A 8 -0.24 13.73 10.40
C ILE A 8 1.17 13.14 10.52
N ASP A 9 1.41 12.20 11.44
CA ASP A 9 2.72 11.53 11.59
C ASP A 9 3.19 10.85 10.29
N HIS A 10 2.29 10.10 9.65
CA HIS A 10 2.63 9.43 8.39
C HIS A 10 2.75 10.39 7.19
N VAL A 11 2.17 11.58 7.26
CA VAL A 11 2.32 12.60 6.20
C VAL A 11 3.62 13.39 6.37
N GLU A 12 3.98 13.74 7.61
CA GLU A 12 5.22 14.46 7.91
C GLU A 12 6.44 13.54 7.82
N ASN A 13 6.31 12.29 8.26
CA ASN A 13 7.36 11.27 8.24
C ASN A 13 6.89 10.00 7.52
N PRO A 14 6.64 10.06 6.20
CA PRO A 14 6.20 8.90 5.45
C PRO A 14 7.30 7.82 5.46
N ARG A 15 6.97 6.63 5.96
CA ARG A 15 7.90 5.52 6.09
C ARG A 15 7.95 4.76 4.77
N ASN A 16 9.07 4.16 4.42
CA ASN A 16 9.14 3.29 3.24
C ASN A 16 8.85 3.98 1.89
N VAL A 17 8.99 5.31 1.81
CA VAL A 17 8.92 6.02 0.52
C VAL A 17 10.09 5.60 -0.36
N GLY A 18 9.80 5.20 -1.60
CA GLY A 18 10.84 4.79 -2.52
C GLY A 18 10.33 4.02 -3.73
N ALA A 19 11.26 3.42 -4.45
CA ALA A 19 10.95 2.49 -5.51
C ALA A 19 11.92 1.32 -5.43
N LEU A 20 11.42 0.14 -5.77
CA LEU A 20 12.23 -1.06 -5.93
C LEU A 20 12.54 -1.28 -7.41
N ASP A 21 13.58 -2.07 -7.68
CA ASP A 21 13.93 -2.45 -9.05
C ASP A 21 12.82 -3.31 -9.65
N LYS A 22 12.28 -2.87 -10.79
CA LYS A 22 11.21 -3.58 -11.48
C LYS A 22 11.69 -4.83 -12.21
N ASN A 23 12.99 -4.91 -12.48
CA ASN A 23 13.61 -6.02 -13.19
C ASN A 23 13.87 -7.24 -12.28
N ASP A 24 13.80 -7.04 -10.96
CA ASP A 24 13.96 -8.12 -10.00
C ASP A 24 12.71 -9.04 -10.07
N PRO A 25 12.88 -10.36 -10.29
CA PRO A 25 11.77 -11.31 -10.31
C PRO A 25 11.04 -11.40 -8.96
N SER A 26 11.74 -11.10 -7.86
CA SER A 26 11.18 -11.06 -6.51
C SER A 26 10.36 -9.79 -6.23
N VAL A 27 10.42 -8.78 -7.10
CA VAL A 27 9.70 -7.51 -6.91
C VAL A 27 8.41 -7.50 -7.71
N ALA A 28 7.31 -7.26 -7.01
CA ALA A 28 6.00 -7.07 -7.59
C ALA A 28 5.56 -5.61 -7.50
N THR A 29 4.83 -5.13 -8.51
CA THR A 29 4.39 -3.75 -8.59
C THR A 29 2.88 -3.66 -8.78
N GLY A 30 2.19 -3.11 -7.80
CA GLY A 30 0.79 -2.72 -7.89
C GLY A 30 0.67 -1.23 -8.15
N MET A 31 -0.03 -0.85 -9.21
CA MET A 31 -0.34 0.56 -9.50
C MET A 31 -1.84 0.71 -9.65
N VAL A 32 -2.43 1.53 -8.80
CA VAL A 32 -3.89 1.71 -8.71
C VAL A 32 -4.22 3.19 -8.51
N GLY A 33 -5.47 3.54 -8.79
CA GLY A 33 -5.97 4.90 -8.72
C GLY A 33 -6.38 5.45 -10.08
N ALA A 34 -7.15 6.53 -10.04
CA ALA A 34 -7.73 7.15 -11.22
C ALA A 34 -7.26 8.61 -11.32
N PRO A 35 -6.73 9.05 -12.47
CA PRO A 35 -6.39 10.45 -12.70
C PRO A 35 -7.58 11.40 -12.47
N ALA A 36 -8.80 10.91 -12.69
CA ALA A 36 -10.04 11.64 -12.46
C ALA A 36 -10.29 12.01 -10.99
N CYS A 37 -9.80 11.19 -10.05
CA CYS A 37 -9.92 11.45 -8.61
C CYS A 37 -8.71 12.19 -8.04
N GLY A 38 -7.62 12.32 -8.82
CA GLY A 38 -6.38 12.95 -8.38
C GLY A 38 -5.54 12.10 -7.43
N ASP A 39 -5.96 10.87 -7.14
CA ASP A 39 -5.27 9.93 -6.27
C ASP A 39 -4.71 8.75 -7.09
N VAL A 40 -3.39 8.58 -7.05
CA VAL A 40 -2.65 7.50 -7.70
C VAL A 40 -1.65 6.92 -6.71
N MET A 41 -1.74 5.63 -6.46
CA MET A 41 -0.83 4.89 -5.59
C MET A 41 -0.05 3.86 -6.39
N LYS A 42 1.24 3.81 -6.13
CA LYS A 42 2.15 2.78 -6.61
C LYS A 42 2.78 2.09 -5.41
N LEU A 43 2.44 0.83 -5.23
CA LEU A 43 3.00 -0.05 -4.21
C LEU A 43 3.97 -1.03 -4.88
N GLN A 44 5.15 -1.21 -4.31
CA GLN A 44 6.11 -2.21 -4.72
C GLN A 44 6.48 -3.05 -3.52
N ILE A 45 6.36 -4.37 -3.65
CA ILE A 45 6.73 -5.32 -2.60
C ILE A 45 7.82 -6.24 -3.12
N LYS A 46 8.78 -6.56 -2.28
CA LYS A 46 9.82 -7.55 -2.51
C LYS A 46 9.47 -8.80 -1.71
N VAL A 47 9.33 -9.92 -2.39
CA VAL A 47 8.95 -11.21 -1.81
C VAL A 47 10.15 -12.14 -1.86
N SER A 48 10.47 -12.80 -0.75
CA SER A 48 11.49 -13.84 -0.68
C SER A 48 11.04 -15.10 -1.41
N GLU A 49 11.98 -16.03 -1.63
CA GLU A 49 11.69 -17.35 -2.18
C GLU A 49 10.70 -18.15 -1.31
N GLU A 50 10.62 -17.84 -0.01
CA GLU A 50 9.68 -18.44 0.94
C GLU A 50 8.26 -17.87 0.86
N GLY A 51 8.03 -16.84 0.03
CA GLY A 51 6.73 -16.19 -0.12
C GLY A 51 6.44 -15.11 0.93
N VAL A 52 7.46 -14.64 1.64
CA VAL A 52 7.36 -13.59 2.67
C VAL A 52 7.81 -12.24 2.11
N ILE A 53 7.09 -11.17 2.44
CA ILE A 53 7.43 -9.81 2.00
C ILE A 53 8.60 -9.28 2.85
N GLU A 54 9.79 -9.22 2.27
CA GLU A 54 10.99 -8.70 2.95
C GLU A 54 11.01 -7.18 3.02
N ASP A 55 10.58 -6.52 1.96
CA ASP A 55 10.54 -5.07 1.90
C ASP A 55 9.35 -4.58 1.09
N ALA A 56 8.82 -3.43 1.48
CA ALA A 56 7.74 -2.77 0.78
C ALA A 56 8.11 -1.29 0.62
N LYS A 57 7.90 -0.76 -0.58
CA LYS A 57 8.09 0.64 -0.92
C LYS A 57 6.84 1.17 -1.58
N PHE A 58 6.50 2.43 -1.29
CA PHE A 58 5.39 3.08 -1.98
C PHE A 58 5.77 4.44 -2.55
N LYS A 59 4.99 4.85 -3.55
CA LYS A 59 4.85 6.22 -4.03
C LYS A 59 3.38 6.51 -4.25
N THR A 60 2.86 7.46 -3.52
CA THR A 60 1.48 7.94 -3.67
C THR A 60 1.50 9.40 -4.08
N TYR A 61 0.60 9.73 -5.00
CA TYR A 61 0.21 11.08 -5.32
C TYR A 61 -1.25 11.22 -4.95
N GLY A 62 -1.58 12.14 -4.05
CA GLY A 62 -2.95 12.27 -3.55
C GLY A 62 -3.03 13.12 -2.31
N CYS A 63 -4.19 13.11 -1.67
CA CYS A 63 -4.38 13.81 -0.40
C CYS A 63 -3.56 13.19 0.75
N GLY A 64 -3.29 13.96 1.82
CA GLY A 64 -2.50 13.48 2.97
C GLY A 64 -3.02 12.18 3.58
N SER A 65 -4.35 11.97 3.58
CA SER A 65 -4.95 10.70 3.99
C SER A 65 -4.49 9.52 3.14
N ALA A 66 -4.39 9.70 1.81
CA ALA A 66 -3.91 8.64 0.92
C ALA A 66 -2.44 8.32 1.20
N ILE A 67 -1.59 9.33 1.44
CA ILE A 67 -0.19 9.14 1.80
C ILE A 67 -0.08 8.35 3.12
N ALA A 68 -0.88 8.73 4.12
CA ALA A 68 -0.91 8.04 5.41
C ALA A 68 -1.37 6.58 5.29
N SER A 69 -2.46 6.32 4.55
CA SER A 69 -2.93 4.97 4.28
C SER A 69 -1.88 4.12 3.56
N SER A 70 -1.21 4.68 2.55
CA SER A 70 -0.13 3.96 1.86
C SER A 70 1.05 3.66 2.78
N SER A 71 1.48 4.64 3.59
CA SER A 71 2.58 4.45 4.54
C SER A 71 2.27 3.37 5.56
N LEU A 72 1.09 3.41 6.17
CA LEU A 72 0.65 2.42 7.16
C LEU A 72 0.63 1.01 6.56
N VAL A 73 0.04 0.86 5.37
CA VAL A 73 -0.02 -0.42 4.67
C VAL A 73 1.37 -0.98 4.39
N THR A 74 2.33 -0.14 3.98
CA THR A 74 3.70 -0.63 3.71
C THR A 74 4.41 -1.17 4.93
N GLU A 75 4.09 -0.67 6.12
CA GLU A 75 4.60 -1.25 7.36
C GLU A 75 3.90 -2.56 7.71
N TRP A 76 2.59 -2.63 7.52
CA TRP A 76 1.80 -3.82 7.84
C TRP A 76 2.15 -5.01 6.96
N VAL A 77 2.35 -4.79 5.65
CA VAL A 77 2.69 -5.87 4.72
C VAL A 77 4.12 -6.36 4.90
N LYS A 78 5.01 -5.58 5.54
CA LYS A 78 6.41 -5.98 5.71
C LYS A 78 6.51 -7.09 6.77
N GLY A 79 7.15 -8.19 6.41
CA GLY A 79 7.27 -9.39 7.24
C GLY A 79 6.06 -10.32 7.20
N LYS A 80 5.01 -9.97 6.44
CA LYS A 80 3.84 -10.84 6.21
C LYS A 80 4.01 -11.68 4.96
N THR A 81 3.30 -12.80 4.92
CA THR A 81 3.13 -13.59 3.70
C THR A 81 2.16 -12.91 2.73
N LEU A 82 2.17 -13.33 1.46
CA LEU A 82 1.22 -12.82 0.46
C LEU A 82 -0.24 -13.06 0.86
N ASP A 83 -0.54 -14.20 1.49
CA ASP A 83 -1.90 -14.52 1.94
C ASP A 83 -2.32 -13.60 3.08
N GLU A 84 -1.47 -13.39 4.09
CA GLU A 84 -1.76 -12.44 5.17
C GLU A 84 -1.88 -10.99 4.67
N ALA A 85 -1.06 -10.59 3.70
CA ALA A 85 -1.17 -9.28 3.09
C ALA A 85 -2.51 -9.11 2.35
N SER A 86 -3.04 -10.18 1.74
CA SER A 86 -4.35 -10.18 1.10
C SER A 86 -5.53 -10.16 2.08
N GLU A 87 -5.31 -10.53 3.34
CA GLU A 87 -6.33 -10.44 4.39
C GLU A 87 -6.51 -9.02 4.95
N ILE A 88 -5.59 -8.09 4.66
CA ILE A 88 -5.69 -6.70 5.08
C ILE A 88 -6.85 -6.03 4.35
N LYS A 89 -7.85 -5.56 5.10
CA LYS A 89 -9.04 -4.90 4.55
C LYS A 89 -8.98 -3.40 4.71
N ASN A 90 -9.68 -2.69 3.82
CA ASN A 90 -9.89 -1.25 3.93
C ASN A 90 -10.49 -0.82 5.29
N THR A 91 -11.28 -1.69 5.92
CA THR A 91 -11.90 -1.41 7.23
C THR A 91 -10.86 -1.25 8.32
N ASP A 92 -9.83 -2.09 8.33
CA ASP A 92 -8.77 -2.07 9.33
C ASP A 92 -7.92 -0.81 9.19
N ILE A 93 -7.59 -0.44 7.95
CA ILE A 93 -6.86 0.79 7.62
C ILE A 93 -7.67 2.03 8.03
N SER A 94 -8.98 2.03 7.75
CA SER A 94 -9.86 3.14 8.09
C SER A 94 -10.05 3.31 9.60
N ALA A 95 -10.11 2.20 10.34
CA ALA A 95 -10.21 2.19 11.80
C ALA A 95 -8.91 2.65 12.44
N GLU A 96 -7.76 2.19 11.94
CA GLU A 96 -6.44 2.54 12.48
C GLU A 96 -6.15 4.04 12.33
N LEU A 97 -6.51 4.61 11.18
CA LEU A 97 -6.30 6.04 10.86
C LEU A 97 -7.47 6.94 11.30
N GLU A 98 -8.52 6.36 11.88
CA GLU A 98 -9.76 7.05 12.28
C GLU A 98 -10.33 7.95 11.16
N LEU A 99 -10.35 7.41 9.94
CA LEU A 99 -10.76 8.17 8.77
C LEU A 99 -12.26 8.49 8.82
N PRO A 100 -12.65 9.75 8.53
CA PRO A 100 -14.06 10.07 8.40
C PRO A 100 -14.68 9.32 7.21
N PRO A 101 -16.00 9.04 7.24
CA PRO A 101 -16.66 8.21 6.22
C PRO A 101 -16.50 8.72 4.78
N VAL A 102 -16.24 10.02 4.61
CA VAL A 102 -15.99 10.66 3.31
C VAL A 102 -14.64 10.25 2.68
N LYS A 103 -13.71 9.70 3.47
CA LYS A 103 -12.34 9.33 3.08
C LYS A 103 -12.09 7.82 2.99
N ILE A 104 -13.14 7.01 3.08
CA ILE A 104 -13.05 5.53 2.95
C ILE A 104 -12.47 5.11 1.59
N HIS A 105 -12.65 5.92 0.53
CA HIS A 105 -12.05 5.65 -0.79
C HIS A 105 -10.52 5.53 -0.75
N CYS A 106 -9.83 6.23 0.17
CA CYS A 106 -8.39 6.12 0.33
C CYS A 106 -7.98 4.74 0.87
N SER A 107 -8.80 4.14 1.72
CA SER A 107 -8.57 2.80 2.27
C SER A 107 -8.83 1.71 1.22
N ILE A 108 -9.86 1.88 0.39
CA ILE A 108 -10.14 0.95 -0.73
C ILE A 108 -8.97 0.97 -1.72
N LEU A 109 -8.47 2.15 -2.06
CA LEU A 109 -7.34 2.29 -2.97
C LEU A 109 -6.07 1.63 -2.42
N ALA A 110 -5.86 1.65 -1.10
CA ALA A 110 -4.75 0.97 -0.48
C ALA A 110 -4.89 -0.56 -0.52
N GLU A 111 -6.09 -1.09 -0.28
CA GLU A 111 -6.40 -2.53 -0.43
C GLU A 111 -6.20 -3.00 -1.88
N ASP A 112 -6.75 -2.26 -2.85
CA ASP A 112 -6.59 -2.54 -4.27
C ASP A 112 -5.10 -2.56 -4.68
N ALA A 113 -4.28 -1.68 -4.10
CA ALA A 113 -2.85 -1.63 -4.38
C ALA A 113 -2.13 -2.91 -3.94
N ILE A 114 -2.51 -3.45 -2.78
CA ILE A 114 -1.97 -4.71 -2.26
C ILE A 114 -2.37 -5.85 -3.19
N GLN A 115 -3.65 -5.96 -3.53
CA GLN A 115 -4.14 -7.03 -4.41
C GLN A 115 -3.49 -6.97 -5.79
N ALA A 116 -3.34 -5.76 -6.36
CA ALA A 116 -2.65 -5.56 -7.63
C ALA A 116 -1.18 -6.00 -7.56
N ALA A 117 -0.48 -5.69 -6.46
CA ALA A 117 0.91 -6.11 -6.27
C ALA A 117 1.03 -7.63 -6.12
N ILE A 118 0.13 -8.28 -5.38
CA ILE A 118 0.10 -9.75 -5.23
C ILE A 118 -0.22 -10.42 -6.57
N ALA A 119 -1.16 -9.87 -7.35
CA ALA A 119 -1.52 -10.39 -8.66
C ALA A 119 -0.37 -10.30 -9.67
N ASP A 120 0.40 -9.20 -9.64
CA ASP A 120 1.62 -9.03 -10.44
C ASP A 120 2.67 -10.09 -10.06
N TYR A 121 2.88 -10.31 -8.75
CA TYR A 121 3.80 -11.35 -8.27
C TYR A 121 3.40 -12.75 -8.76
N LYS A 122 2.13 -13.13 -8.57
CA LYS A 122 1.61 -14.43 -9.00
C LYS A 122 1.73 -14.62 -10.51
N SER A 123 1.50 -13.54 -11.29
CA SER A 123 1.65 -13.57 -12.75
C SER A 123 3.10 -13.74 -13.20
N LYS A 124 4.06 -13.18 -12.46
CA LYS A 124 5.50 -13.37 -12.72
C LYS A 124 5.96 -14.80 -12.38
N GLN A 125 5.45 -15.39 -11.30
CA GLN A 125 5.78 -16.76 -10.88
C GLN A 125 5.15 -17.85 -11.78
N ALA A 126 4.02 -17.55 -12.43
CA ALA A 126 3.35 -18.48 -13.34
C ALA A 126 4.00 -18.57 -14.74
N LYS A 127 5.09 -17.82 -14.98
CA LYS A 127 5.70 -17.63 -16.30
C LYS A 127 7.09 -18.25 -16.35
#